data_AF-X5DR94-F1
#
_entry.id   AF-X5DR94-F1
#
_cell.length_a   1.000
_cell.length_b   1.000
_cell.length_c   1.000
_cell.angle_alpha   90.00
_cell.angle_beta   90.00
_cell.angle_gamma   90.00
#
_symmetry.space_group_name_H-M   'P 1'
#
loop_
_entity.id
_entity.type
_entity.pdbx_description
1 polymer ?
#
loop_
_entity_poly.entity_id
_entity_poly.type
_entity_poly.pdbx_seq_one_letter_code
_entity_poly.pdbx_strand_id
1 'polypeptide(L)'
;MVGDGGSGSTGLRRTTDSTTLDSMSSESIPPQLRGIVSTYIDATTTAAPTTQDAALLLDDDAHLIAAHVSGEWDDEDREHRMKAHQTIVTMLDTASTEDLTAVRNELSAAAEHLLAHPS
;
A
#
# COMPACT_ATOMS: atom_id res chain seq x y z
N MET A 1 34.10 58.39 -29.60
CA MET A 1 34.71 57.14 -29.09
C MET A 1 33.58 56.41 -28.37
N VAL A 2 32.86 55.51 -29.05
CA VAL A 2 33.03 54.03 -29.05
C VAL A 2 33.06 53.48 -27.61
N GLY A 3 32.16 52.63 -27.12
CA GLY A 3 31.07 51.92 -27.79
C GLY A 3 29.98 51.45 -26.80
N ASP A 4 28.77 51.40 -27.33
CA ASP A 4 27.61 50.68 -26.82
C ASP A 4 27.78 49.20 -27.23
N GLY A 5 27.72 48.30 -26.26
CA GLY A 5 27.91 46.86 -26.46
C GLY A 5 26.78 46.10 -25.81
N GLY A 6 25.70 45.89 -26.57
CA GLY A 6 24.59 45.03 -26.19
C GLY A 6 24.91 43.54 -26.26
N SER A 7 24.27 42.77 -25.37
CA SER A 7 23.92 41.34 -25.49
C SER A 7 23.06 41.04 -24.25
N GLY A 8 21.79 40.71 -24.35
CA GLY A 8 21.20 39.76 -25.26
C GLY A 8 20.88 38.49 -24.47
N SER A 9 19.59 38.14 -24.46
CA SER A 9 19.08 36.78 -24.26
C SER A 9 18.84 36.29 -22.83
N THR A 10 17.55 36.33 -22.48
CA THR A 10 16.75 35.17 -22.03
C THR A 10 17.41 34.20 -21.05
N GLY A 11 16.90 34.21 -19.82
CA GLY A 11 17.02 33.09 -18.91
C GLY A 11 15.81 33.07 -18.01
N LEU A 12 14.74 32.41 -18.46
CA LEU A 12 13.63 32.00 -17.61
C LEU A 12 14.24 31.40 -16.34
N ARG A 13 14.04 32.04 -15.19
CA ARG A 13 14.23 31.38 -13.91
C ARG A 13 13.11 30.35 -13.81
N ARG A 14 13.41 29.18 -14.39
CA ARG A 14 12.67 27.94 -14.28
C ARG A 14 12.43 27.71 -12.79
N THR A 15 11.19 27.90 -12.37
CA THR A 15 10.63 27.25 -11.19
C THR A 15 10.81 25.75 -11.40
N THR A 16 11.88 25.19 -10.85
CA THR A 16 11.88 23.79 -10.43
C THR A 16 11.20 23.84 -9.06
N ASP A 17 9.89 23.66 -8.91
CA ASP A 17 9.09 22.46 -9.21
C ASP A 17 9.95 21.23 -9.47
N SER A 18 10.48 20.66 -8.38
CA SER A 18 11.02 19.28 -8.31
C SER A 18 11.59 19.04 -6.91
N THR A 19 10.74 18.90 -5.90
CA THR A 19 10.89 17.89 -4.82
C THR A 19 9.57 17.82 -4.03
N THR A 20 8.45 17.51 -4.71
CA THR A 20 7.26 16.93 -4.05
C THR A 20 7.20 15.44 -4.40
N LEU A 21 8.33 14.77 -4.21
CA LEU A 21 8.57 13.37 -4.54
C LEU A 21 9.49 12.82 -3.46
N ASP A 22 9.00 12.71 -2.23
CA ASP A 22 9.36 11.65 -1.27
C ASP A 22 8.51 11.80 0.01
N SER A 23 7.20 11.87 -0.19
CA SER A 23 6.24 11.54 0.87
C SER A 23 5.20 10.65 0.22
N MET A 24 5.67 9.59 -0.44
CA MET A 24 4.97 8.33 -0.30
C MET A 24 5.06 8.03 1.18
N SER A 25 4.12 8.54 1.95
CA SER A 25 4.00 8.22 3.35
C SER A 25 4.00 6.69 3.41
N SER A 26 5.09 6.10 3.91
CA SER A 26 4.95 4.88 4.70
C SER A 26 4.12 5.30 5.90
N GLU A 27 2.82 5.48 5.68
CA GLU A 27 1.82 5.57 6.72
C GLU A 27 2.03 4.29 7.50
N SER A 28 2.74 4.46 8.60
CA SER A 28 3.10 3.35 9.45
C SER A 28 1.80 2.88 10.06
N ILE A 29 1.55 1.57 10.03
CA ILE A 29 0.35 1.00 10.62
C ILE A 29 0.20 1.59 12.02
N PRO A 30 -0.97 2.18 12.34
CA PRO A 30 -1.17 2.81 13.63
C PRO A 30 -0.90 1.80 14.75
N PRO A 31 -0.35 2.22 15.90
CA PRO A 31 0.08 1.31 16.96
C PRO A 31 -1.00 0.32 17.39
N GLN A 32 -2.27 0.74 17.39
CA GLN A 32 -3.40 -0.12 17.75
C GLN A 32 -3.65 -1.26 16.75
N LEU A 33 -3.34 -1.09 15.46
CA LEU A 33 -3.51 -2.13 14.45
C LEU A 33 -2.23 -2.93 14.22
N ARG A 34 -1.06 -2.38 14.53
CA ARG A 34 0.24 -3.02 14.26
C ARG A 34 0.32 -4.42 14.85
N GLY A 35 -0.12 -4.60 16.09
CA GLY A 35 -0.14 -5.93 16.74
C GLY A 35 -1.12 -6.89 16.08
N ILE A 36 -2.28 -6.39 15.64
CA ILE A 36 -3.32 -7.18 14.97
C ILE A 36 -2.82 -7.65 13.61
N VAL A 37 -2.27 -6.76 12.79
CA VAL A 37 -1.75 -7.06 11.45
C VAL A 37 -0.57 -8.01 11.53
N SER A 38 0.37 -7.78 12.45
CA SER A 38 1.51 -8.69 12.63
C SER A 38 1.07 -10.09 13.06
N THR A 39 0.12 -10.20 14.00
CA THR A 39 -0.44 -11.49 14.42
C THR A 39 -1.19 -12.16 13.27
N TYR A 40 -1.88 -11.38 12.46
CA TYR A 40 -2.61 -11.88 11.30
C TYR A 40 -1.68 -12.48 10.25
N ILE A 41 -0.62 -11.77 9.86
CA ILE A 41 0.38 -12.28 8.91
C ILE A 41 1.03 -13.56 9.43
N ASP A 42 1.41 -13.61 10.71
CA ASP A 42 2.00 -14.80 11.33
C ASP A 42 1.03 -16.00 11.34
N ALA A 43 -0.25 -15.75 11.68
CA ALA A 43 -1.28 -16.78 11.65
C ALA A 43 -1.53 -17.30 10.22
N THR A 44 -1.61 -16.40 9.23
CA THR A 44 -1.81 -16.76 7.81
C THR A 44 -0.64 -17.60 7.29
N THR A 45 0.59 -17.16 7.54
CA THR A 45 1.80 -17.90 7.12
C THR A 45 1.92 -19.27 7.80
N THR A 46 1.49 -19.39 9.06
CA THR A 46 1.52 -20.66 9.81
C THR A 46 0.41 -21.62 9.37
N ALA A 47 -0.78 -21.10 9.05
CA ALA A 47 -1.94 -21.92 8.69
C ALA A 47 -1.93 -22.37 7.22
N ALA A 48 -1.27 -21.62 6.34
CA ALA A 48 -1.21 -21.94 4.93
C ALA A 48 -0.41 -23.23 4.66
N PRO A 49 -0.83 -24.08 3.71
CA PRO A 49 -0.09 -25.29 3.33
C PRO A 49 1.30 -25.01 2.77
N THR A 50 1.45 -23.87 2.09
CA THR A 50 2.71 -23.43 1.50
C THR A 50 2.92 -21.93 1.69
N THR A 51 4.17 -21.48 1.62
CA THR A 51 4.53 -20.05 1.59
C THR A 51 3.86 -19.31 0.43
N GLN A 52 3.69 -19.97 -0.72
CA GLN A 52 3.01 -19.40 -1.87
C GLN A 52 1.52 -19.20 -1.60
N ASP A 53 0.84 -20.17 -0.98
CA ASP A 53 -0.58 -20.04 -0.62
C ASP A 53 -0.78 -18.92 0.40
N ALA A 54 0.13 -18.77 1.37
CA ALA A 54 0.10 -17.66 2.32
C ALA A 54 0.25 -16.31 1.61
N ALA A 55 1.18 -16.22 0.65
CA ALA A 55 1.43 -15.00 -0.09
C ALA A 55 0.22 -14.58 -0.94
N LEU A 56 -0.38 -15.53 -1.66
CA LEU A 56 -1.59 -15.27 -2.45
C LEU A 56 -2.73 -14.78 -1.57
N LEU A 57 -2.95 -15.42 -0.42
CA LEU A 57 -4.01 -14.99 0.50
C LEU A 57 -3.79 -13.57 1.04
N LEU A 58 -2.55 -13.23 1.42
CA LEU A 58 -2.22 -11.88 1.90
C LEU A 58 -2.35 -10.83 0.79
N ASP A 59 -2.02 -11.18 -0.45
CA ASP A 59 -2.20 -10.30 -1.60
C ASP A 59 -3.68 -10.09 -1.94
N ASP A 60 -4.49 -11.16 -1.92
CA ASP A 60 -5.93 -11.08 -2.12
C ASP A 60 -6.59 -10.22 -1.03
N ASP A 61 -6.14 -10.30 0.22
CA ASP A 61 -6.63 -9.46 1.32
C ASP A 61 -6.22 -8.00 1.15
N ALA A 62 -5.00 -7.75 0.67
CA ALA A 62 -4.55 -6.41 0.33
C ALA A 62 -5.41 -5.82 -0.81
N HIS A 63 -5.73 -6.63 -1.82
CA HIS A 63 -6.63 -6.25 -2.90
C HIS A 63 -8.02 -5.87 -2.37
N LEU A 64 -8.56 -6.68 -1.47
CA LEU A 64 -9.86 -6.44 -0.84
C LEU A 64 -9.89 -5.10 -0.08
N ILE A 65 -8.79 -4.76 0.61
CA ILE A 65 -8.65 -3.47 1.28
C ILE A 65 -8.57 -2.33 0.26
N ALA A 66 -7.85 -2.52 -0.85
CA ALA A 66 -7.77 -1.52 -1.92
C ALA A 66 -9.14 -1.22 -2.54
N ALA A 67 -9.93 -2.26 -2.85
CA ALA A 67 -11.30 -2.17 -3.34
C ALA A 67 -12.23 -1.46 -2.34
N HIS A 68 -12.08 -1.75 -1.05
CA HIS A 68 -12.83 -1.04 0.00
C HIS A 68 -12.51 0.45 0.04
N VAL A 69 -11.22 0.79 0.00
CA VAL A 69 -10.73 2.18 0.05
C VAL A 69 -11.14 2.98 -1.18
N SER A 70 -11.11 2.38 -2.38
CA SER A 70 -11.55 3.03 -3.62
C SER A 70 -13.07 3.12 -3.73
N GLY A 71 -13.80 2.23 -3.04
CA GLY A 71 -15.24 2.03 -3.22
C GLY A 71 -15.59 1.27 -4.51
N GLU A 72 -14.59 0.79 -5.24
CA GLU A 72 -14.74 0.02 -6.47
C GLU A 72 -14.69 -1.46 -6.12
N TRP A 73 -15.88 -2.08 -6.04
CA TRP A 73 -16.05 -3.50 -5.76
C TRP A 73 -16.52 -4.22 -7.01
N ASP A 74 -15.75 -5.20 -7.47
CA ASP A 74 -16.20 -6.16 -8.46
C ASP A 74 -16.83 -7.41 -7.82
N ASP A 75 -17.24 -8.37 -8.65
CA ASP A 75 -17.86 -9.61 -8.15
C ASP A 75 -16.85 -10.55 -7.49
N GLU A 76 -15.58 -10.46 -7.87
CA GLU A 76 -14.49 -11.23 -7.27
C GLU A 76 -14.17 -10.71 -5.87
N ASP A 77 -14.14 -9.40 -5.66
CA ASP A 77 -14.01 -8.77 -4.34
C ASP A 77 -15.15 -9.17 -3.39
N ARG A 78 -16.38 -9.24 -3.91
CA ARG A 78 -17.55 -9.67 -3.12
C ARG A 78 -17.44 -11.13 -2.72
N GLU A 79 -17.01 -11.99 -3.64
CA GLU A 79 -16.77 -13.39 -3.34
C GLU A 79 -15.64 -13.55 -2.34
N HIS A 80 -14.56 -12.81 -2.53
CA HIS A 80 -13.40 -12.86 -1.65
C HIS A 80 -13.76 -12.36 -0.25
N ARG A 81 -14.51 -11.27 -0.11
CA ARG A 81 -15.01 -10.79 1.18
C ARG A 81 -15.79 -11.86 1.97
N MET A 82 -16.58 -12.69 1.29
CA MET A 82 -17.34 -13.77 1.94
C MET A 82 -16.44 -14.89 2.48
N LYS A 83 -15.24 -15.03 1.92
CA LYS A 83 -14.25 -16.06 2.29
C LYS A 83 -13.10 -15.50 3.13
N ALA A 84 -12.93 -14.18 3.14
CA ALA A 84 -11.85 -13.48 3.83
C ALA A 84 -11.89 -13.77 5.34
N HIS A 85 -10.71 -13.71 5.95
CA HIS A 85 -10.62 -13.88 7.39
C HIS A 85 -11.44 -12.84 8.14
N GLN A 86 -12.12 -13.25 9.21
CA GLN A 86 -12.96 -12.37 10.03
C GLN A 86 -12.20 -11.13 10.52
N THR A 87 -10.89 -11.24 10.75
CA THR A 87 -10.02 -10.11 11.10
C THR A 87 -9.99 -9.04 10.01
N ILE A 88 -9.82 -9.44 8.74
CA ILE A 88 -9.85 -8.52 7.59
C ILE A 88 -11.24 -7.87 7.47
N VAL A 89 -12.30 -8.67 7.49
CA VAL A 89 -13.69 -8.16 7.43
C VAL A 89 -13.96 -7.13 8.53
N THR A 90 -13.53 -7.42 9.76
CA THR A 90 -13.70 -6.51 10.90
C THR A 90 -12.91 -5.21 10.70
N MET A 91 -11.68 -5.28 10.17
CA MET A 91 -10.89 -4.08 9.86
C MET A 91 -11.58 -3.23 8.80
N LEU A 92 -12.10 -3.84 7.73
CA LEU A 92 -12.85 -3.13 6.69
C LEU A 92 -14.07 -2.38 7.25
N ASP A 93 -14.72 -2.92 8.28
CA ASP A 93 -15.94 -2.32 8.84
C ASP A 93 -15.67 -1.25 9.90
N THR A 94 -14.46 -1.19 10.47
CA THR A 94 -14.20 -0.42 11.71
C THR A 94 -12.99 0.52 11.63
N ALA A 95 -12.02 0.25 10.77
CA ALA A 95 -10.84 1.08 10.61
C ALA A 95 -11.11 2.26 9.67
N SER A 96 -10.34 3.33 9.83
CA SER A 96 -10.40 4.46 8.91
C SER A 96 -9.75 4.10 7.56
N THR A 97 -10.10 4.80 6.49
CA THR A 97 -9.50 4.62 5.16
C THR A 97 -7.98 4.83 5.17
N GLU A 98 -7.48 5.76 5.99
CA GLU A 98 -6.04 6.03 6.20
C GLU A 98 -5.37 4.79 6.82
N ASP A 99 -5.93 4.29 7.92
CA ASP A 99 -5.43 3.09 8.60
C ASP A 99 -5.43 1.87 7.66
N LEU A 100 -6.52 1.68 6.90
CA LEU A 100 -6.65 0.60 5.92
C LEU A 100 -5.60 0.69 4.81
N THR A 101 -5.25 1.90 4.37
CA THR A 101 -4.19 2.11 3.36
C THR A 101 -2.84 1.64 3.89
N ALA A 102 -2.54 1.91 5.17
CA ALA A 102 -1.33 1.40 5.82
C ALA A 102 -1.34 -0.14 5.93
N VAL A 103 -2.48 -0.73 6.32
CA VAL A 103 -2.62 -2.20 6.42
C VAL A 103 -2.42 -2.86 5.06
N ARG A 104 -3.06 -2.34 4.00
CA ARG A 104 -2.90 -2.83 2.62
C ARG A 104 -1.41 -2.93 2.25
N ASN A 105 -0.67 -1.84 2.45
CA ASN A 105 0.74 -1.77 2.08
C ASN A 105 1.58 -2.83 2.81
N GLU A 106 1.29 -3.08 4.09
CA GLU A 106 1.99 -4.11 4.87
C GLU A 106 1.64 -5.52 4.39
N LEU A 107 0.36 -5.80 4.10
CA LEU A 107 -0.06 -7.12 3.59
C LEU A 107 0.59 -7.41 2.24
N SER A 108 0.60 -6.44 1.31
CA SER A 108 1.30 -6.56 0.03
C SER A 108 2.80 -6.77 0.23
N ALA A 109 3.45 -6.00 1.11
CA ALA A 109 4.88 -6.18 1.39
C ALA A 109 5.20 -7.56 1.99
N ALA A 110 4.32 -8.07 2.85
CA ALA A 110 4.46 -9.42 3.41
C ALA A 110 4.29 -10.50 2.33
N ALA A 111 3.30 -10.35 1.44
CA ALA A 111 3.10 -11.25 0.31
C ALA A 111 4.32 -11.27 -0.62
N GLU A 112 4.83 -10.10 -1.01
CA GLU A 112 6.03 -9.97 -1.83
C GLU A 112 7.25 -10.63 -1.18
N HIS A 113 7.43 -10.43 0.13
CA HIS A 113 8.53 -11.04 0.88
C HIS A 113 8.44 -12.58 0.88
N LEU A 114 7.25 -13.14 1.06
CA LEU A 114 7.04 -14.60 1.00
C LEU A 114 7.30 -15.17 -0.40
N LEU A 115 6.90 -14.46 -1.46
CA LEU A 115 7.17 -14.88 -2.84
C LEU A 115 8.65 -14.77 -3.22
N ALA A 116 9.38 -13.79 -2.67
CA ALA A 116 10.81 -13.65 -2.87
C ALA A 116 11.64 -14.69 -2.09
N HIS A 117 11.07 -15.20 -0.98
CA HIS A 117 11.72 -16.15 -0.08
C HIS A 117 10.86 -17.41 0.16
N PRO A 118 10.56 -18.20 -0.89
CA PRO A 118 9.81 -19.44 -0.73
C PRO A 118 10.64 -20.42 0.11
N SER A 119 10.06 -20.88 1.22
CA SER A 119 10.70 -21.79 2.19
C SER A 119 10.45 -23.25 1.84
#